data_AF-A0A8G1EGS3-F1
#
_entry.id   AF-A0A8G1EGS3-F1
#
_cell.length_a   1.000
_cell.length_b   1.000
_cell.length_c   1.000
_cell.angle_alpha   90.00
_cell.angle_beta   90.00
_cell.angle_gamma   90.00
#
_symmetry.space_group_name_H-M   'P 1'
#
loop_
_entity.id
_entity.type
_entity.pdbx_description
1 polymer ?
#
loop_
_entity_poly.entity_id
_entity_poly.type
_entity_poly.pdbx_seq_one_letter_code
_entity_poly.pdbx_strand_id
1 'polypeptide(L)'
;MDIRILAAVLVGAVLFVGVAVVQAPASLPSAYDLRDVDGKCLVTPVKTQGGTLPDGRPDIGNTVGACWAFAACAAFESSLLHQEIVSDPASPAAHLSAWHMANWNGYNHPVYTFNPDLTPNGTFSFGYTESEPVIRGWGGDHRYAIDYFSSGRGPVLERSAPFPLDEIQERQVLTPPPERLPVSYMLREALVFSRPDYAADEEYRTAVKRALLQHGALLSYHFADPSIYPGQNESSIFNRTSNDYYFDGTGDGPLPPSLNHAVTIAGWDDTRQTQGAPEPGAWLIKNSHGTAFGDEGYFWISYADALFLKGNDFAVALVAGSGEGYDTGNRYETHAGALSNVSTEPSEIAWDYLSDGFAADGGESWACARFTAEEDAALRAVGFMTLNRNEHLTVTVYDGWDEAGNRPDPNRLVLSKDLSVPEQGYHLVDLDRQVPLKKGDEFVIALGFAARDDAAEITEPLVYVSSADTPPANRTFRSRSDPADGRDGWEDYAALHDGGIFYVQGFTAG
;
A
#
# COMPACT_ATOMS: atom_id res chain seq x y z
N MET A 1 34.28 58.27 19.30
CA MET A 1 33.20 58.20 18.31
C MET A 1 33.24 56.78 17.77
N ASP A 2 32.31 55.95 18.26
CA ASP A 2 32.26 54.50 18.04
C ASP A 2 32.14 54.13 16.57
N ILE A 3 32.92 53.15 16.12
CA ILE A 3 32.74 52.46 14.83
C ILE A 3 32.34 51.02 15.17
N ARG A 4 31.05 50.72 15.06
CA ARG A 4 30.54 49.34 15.03
C ARG A 4 30.36 48.91 13.58
N ILE A 5 31.08 47.86 13.23
CA ILE A 5 30.99 47.10 11.98
C ILE A 5 29.70 46.26 12.04
N LEU A 6 28.77 46.46 11.10
CA LEU A 6 27.69 45.50 10.83
C LEU A 6 28.10 44.64 9.64
N ALA A 7 28.46 43.39 9.90
CA ALA A 7 28.55 42.36 8.87
C ALA A 7 27.13 41.82 8.63
N ALA A 8 26.60 42.03 7.43
CA ALA A 8 25.35 41.41 6.99
C ALA A 8 25.65 39.94 6.63
N VAL A 9 25.09 39.01 7.41
CA VAL A 9 25.05 37.59 7.07
C VAL A 9 23.94 37.40 6.03
N LEU A 10 24.33 37.07 4.81
CA LEU A 10 23.42 36.63 3.76
C LEU A 10 22.97 35.21 4.10
N VAL A 11 21.78 35.05 4.67
CA VAL A 11 21.13 33.74 4.80
C VAL A 11 20.59 33.38 3.41
N GLY A 12 21.27 32.46 2.73
CA GLY A 12 20.77 31.86 1.50
C GLY A 12 19.52 31.05 1.80
N ALA A 13 18.41 31.40 1.16
CA ALA A 13 17.20 30.61 1.19
C ALA A 13 17.47 29.24 0.55
N VAL A 14 17.38 28.18 1.35
CA VAL A 14 17.36 26.80 0.88
C VAL A 14 16.00 26.57 0.23
N LEU A 15 15.97 26.27 -1.06
CA LEU A 15 14.77 25.78 -1.74
C LEU A 15 14.47 24.37 -1.22
N PHE A 16 13.36 24.24 -0.50
CA PHE A 16 12.74 22.95 -0.24
C PHE A 16 12.19 22.40 -1.57
N VAL A 17 12.70 21.26 -2.03
CA VAL A 17 11.93 20.36 -2.88
C VAL A 17 11.22 19.39 -1.93
N GLY A 18 10.27 19.92 -1.17
CA GLY A 18 9.20 19.09 -0.64
C GLY A 18 8.30 18.74 -1.81
N VAL A 19 7.77 17.52 -1.84
CA VAL A 19 6.56 17.22 -2.62
C VAL A 19 5.62 18.39 -2.39
N ALA A 20 5.21 19.07 -3.46
CA ALA A 20 4.26 20.16 -3.33
C ALA A 20 3.00 19.55 -2.74
N VAL A 21 2.81 19.68 -1.42
CA VAL A 21 1.54 19.41 -0.77
C VAL A 21 0.63 20.46 -1.36
N VAL A 22 -0.13 20.07 -2.39
CA VAL A 22 -1.29 20.84 -2.82
C VAL A 22 -2.13 20.97 -1.57
N GLN A 23 -2.17 22.16 -0.99
CA GLN A 23 -3.02 22.44 0.14
C GLN A 23 -4.45 22.19 -0.36
N ALA A 24 -5.06 21.11 0.13
CA ALA A 24 -6.44 20.81 -0.18
C ALA A 24 -7.29 22.05 0.19
N PRO A 25 -8.29 22.40 -0.62
CA PRO A 25 -9.12 23.56 -0.34
C PRO A 25 -9.74 23.45 1.07
N ALA A 26 -9.90 24.59 1.75
CA ALA A 26 -10.44 24.67 3.11
C ALA A 26 -11.85 24.03 3.24
N SER A 27 -12.56 23.88 2.12
CA SER A 27 -13.79 23.09 1.99
C SER A 27 -13.67 22.14 0.79
N LEU A 28 -14.02 20.87 0.99
CA LEU A 28 -14.10 19.89 -0.10
C LEU A 28 -15.24 20.24 -1.07
N PRO A 29 -15.10 19.99 -2.39
CA PRO A 29 -16.20 20.14 -3.31
C PRO A 29 -17.28 19.09 -3.05
N SER A 30 -18.54 19.40 -3.40
CA SER A 30 -19.66 18.47 -3.23
C SER A 30 -19.59 17.26 -4.17
N ALA A 31 -18.83 17.37 -5.26
CA ALA A 31 -18.55 16.26 -6.17
C ALA A 31 -17.13 16.41 -6.73
N TYR A 32 -16.52 15.29 -7.07
CA TYR A 32 -15.21 15.21 -7.68
C TYR A 32 -15.11 13.94 -8.52
N ASP A 33 -14.55 14.04 -9.72
CA ASP A 33 -14.49 12.94 -10.67
C ASP A 33 -13.12 12.92 -11.35
N LEU A 34 -12.29 11.91 -11.04
CA LEU A 34 -10.95 11.80 -11.63
C LEU A 34 -10.97 11.53 -13.15
N ARG A 35 -12.12 11.22 -13.74
CA ARG A 35 -12.27 11.13 -15.20
C ARG A 35 -12.19 12.49 -15.88
N ASP A 36 -12.51 13.57 -15.16
CA ASP A 36 -12.42 14.95 -15.64
C ASP A 36 -12.18 15.94 -14.49
N VAL A 37 -10.91 16.24 -14.25
CA VAL A 37 -10.44 17.27 -13.31
C VAL A 37 -9.91 18.44 -14.11
N ASP A 38 -10.71 19.50 -14.23
CA ASP A 38 -10.38 20.70 -15.00
C ASP A 38 -9.93 20.40 -16.45
N GLY A 39 -10.56 19.41 -17.11
CA GLY A 39 -10.24 18.98 -18.46
C GLY A 39 -9.10 17.94 -18.55
N LYS A 40 -8.60 17.45 -17.42
CA LYS A 40 -7.59 16.37 -17.36
C LYS A 40 -8.21 15.07 -16.82
N CYS A 41 -7.98 13.97 -17.52
CA CYS A 41 -8.32 12.64 -17.03
C CYS A 41 -7.15 12.08 -16.23
N LEU A 42 -7.38 11.80 -14.94
CA LEU A 42 -6.40 11.31 -13.98
C LEU A 42 -6.57 9.82 -13.66
N VAL A 43 -7.31 9.09 -14.50
CA VAL A 43 -7.46 7.64 -14.45
C VAL A 43 -7.13 7.04 -15.81
N THR A 44 -6.48 5.88 -15.78
CA THR A 44 -6.25 5.07 -16.98
C THR A 44 -7.56 4.40 -17.44
N PRO A 45 -7.62 3.86 -18.68
CA PRO A 45 -8.75 3.04 -19.12
C PRO A 45 -9.06 1.87 -18.17
N VAL A 46 -10.31 1.41 -18.15
CA VAL A 46 -10.72 0.23 -17.38
C VAL A 46 -10.19 -1.04 -18.05
N LYS A 47 -9.46 -1.86 -17.28
CA LYS A 47 -8.95 -3.17 -17.69
C LYS A 47 -9.90 -4.29 -17.26
N THR A 48 -9.73 -5.49 -17.80
CA THR A 48 -10.46 -6.69 -17.37
C THR A 48 -9.51 -7.70 -16.74
N GLN A 49 -9.96 -8.34 -15.66
CA GLN A 49 -9.27 -9.43 -14.97
C GLN A 49 -9.77 -10.83 -15.35
N GLY A 50 -10.74 -10.91 -16.27
CA GLY A 50 -11.37 -12.16 -16.67
C GLY A 50 -11.79 -12.18 -18.12
N GLY A 51 -12.21 -13.36 -18.56
CA GLY A 51 -12.75 -13.59 -19.90
C GLY A 51 -14.09 -12.91 -20.12
N THR A 52 -14.61 -13.08 -21.33
CA THR A 52 -15.90 -12.53 -21.74
C THR A 52 -16.87 -13.63 -22.17
N LEU A 53 -18.15 -13.41 -21.89
CA LEU A 53 -19.25 -14.23 -22.37
C LEU A 53 -19.48 -13.97 -23.87
N PRO A 54 -20.17 -14.88 -24.59
CA PRO A 54 -20.45 -14.71 -26.02
C PRO A 54 -21.23 -13.43 -26.38
N ASP A 55 -21.92 -12.83 -25.41
CA ASP A 55 -22.66 -11.57 -25.56
C ASP A 55 -21.81 -10.33 -25.21
N GLY A 56 -20.51 -10.50 -24.98
CA GLY A 56 -19.55 -9.43 -24.68
C GLY A 56 -19.52 -8.99 -23.22
N ARG A 57 -20.37 -9.53 -22.35
CA ARG A 57 -20.37 -9.21 -20.93
C ARG A 57 -19.24 -9.93 -20.18
N PRO A 58 -18.78 -9.44 -19.02
CA PRO A 58 -17.72 -10.10 -18.25
C PRO A 58 -18.11 -11.53 -17.81
N ASP A 59 -17.19 -12.48 -17.98
CA ASP A 59 -17.30 -13.86 -17.46
C ASP A 59 -16.54 -13.98 -16.13
N ILE A 60 -17.25 -13.75 -15.03
CA ILE A 60 -16.68 -13.82 -13.68
C ILE A 60 -16.27 -15.21 -13.23
N GLY A 61 -16.75 -16.26 -13.90
CA GLY A 61 -16.30 -17.64 -13.64
C GLY A 61 -14.95 -17.92 -14.29
N ASN A 62 -14.49 -17.04 -15.19
CA ASN A 62 -13.27 -17.20 -15.96
C ASN A 62 -12.23 -16.14 -15.58
N THR A 63 -11.77 -16.19 -14.32
CA THR A 63 -10.79 -15.26 -13.74
C THR A 63 -9.97 -15.94 -12.64
N VAL A 64 -8.84 -15.32 -12.28
CA VAL A 64 -7.84 -15.77 -11.30
C VAL A 64 -7.89 -15.02 -9.95
N GLY A 65 -8.83 -14.08 -9.77
CA GLY A 65 -8.98 -13.34 -8.50
C GLY A 65 -8.09 -12.12 -8.30
N ALA A 66 -7.38 -11.66 -9.33
CA ALA A 66 -6.39 -10.57 -9.27
C ALA A 66 -6.95 -9.16 -8.99
N CYS A 67 -8.17 -9.01 -8.47
CA CYS A 67 -8.86 -7.72 -8.33
C CYS A 67 -8.04 -6.71 -7.52
N TRP A 68 -7.40 -7.17 -6.45
CA TRP A 68 -6.51 -6.38 -5.58
C TRP A 68 -5.32 -5.82 -6.36
N ALA A 69 -4.72 -6.61 -7.26
CA ALA A 69 -3.61 -6.16 -8.08
C ALA A 69 -4.04 -5.13 -9.12
N PHE A 70 -5.21 -5.32 -9.75
CA PHE A 70 -5.78 -4.32 -10.66
C PHE A 70 -6.11 -3.02 -9.95
N ALA A 71 -6.72 -3.08 -8.76
CA ALA A 71 -7.10 -1.91 -7.99
C ALA A 71 -5.87 -1.15 -7.47
N ALA A 72 -4.85 -1.87 -6.99
CA ALA A 72 -3.57 -1.29 -6.58
C ALA A 72 -2.83 -0.65 -7.76
N CYS A 73 -2.75 -1.33 -8.90
CA CYS A 73 -2.21 -0.75 -10.12
C CYS A 73 -2.98 0.51 -10.52
N ALA A 74 -4.31 0.48 -10.58
CA ALA A 74 -5.11 1.64 -10.99
C ALA A 74 -4.96 2.85 -10.04
N ALA A 75 -4.80 2.63 -8.72
CA ALA A 75 -4.49 3.69 -7.77
C ALA A 75 -3.10 4.29 -8.01
N PHE A 76 -2.06 3.45 -8.19
CA PHE A 76 -0.71 3.91 -8.51
C PHE A 76 -0.65 4.63 -9.87
N GLU A 77 -1.33 4.11 -10.89
CA GLU A 77 -1.47 4.72 -12.21
C GLU A 77 -2.10 6.11 -12.14
N SER A 78 -3.15 6.26 -11.32
CA SER A 78 -3.76 7.56 -11.07
C SER A 78 -2.80 8.51 -10.37
N SER A 79 -2.00 8.03 -9.41
CA SER A 79 -0.96 8.83 -8.76
C SER A 79 0.12 9.33 -9.74
N LEU A 80 0.54 8.50 -10.71
CA LEU A 80 1.46 8.90 -11.79
C LEU A 80 0.89 10.05 -12.62
N LEU A 81 -0.40 9.98 -12.96
CA LEU A 81 -1.11 11.01 -13.73
C LEU A 81 -1.30 12.30 -12.91
N HIS A 82 -1.70 12.16 -11.64
CA HIS A 82 -1.92 13.26 -10.72
C HIS A 82 -0.63 14.06 -10.46
N GLN A 83 0.51 13.38 -10.36
CA GLN A 83 1.82 14.00 -10.18
C GLN A 83 2.49 14.43 -11.50
N GLU A 84 1.81 14.25 -12.63
CA GLU A 84 2.31 14.54 -13.97
C GLU A 84 3.63 13.81 -14.33
N ILE A 85 3.96 12.73 -13.64
CA ILE A 85 5.08 11.82 -13.98
C ILE A 85 4.79 11.17 -15.34
N VAL A 86 3.53 10.84 -15.57
CA VAL A 86 2.99 10.52 -16.90
C VAL A 86 1.83 11.47 -17.15
N SER A 87 1.74 12.07 -18.34
CA SER A 87 0.69 13.08 -18.61
C SER A 87 -0.50 12.54 -19.41
N ASP A 88 -0.33 11.41 -20.11
CA ASP A 88 -1.35 10.82 -20.98
C ASP A 88 -1.84 9.49 -20.40
N PRO A 89 -3.13 9.38 -19.97
CA PRO A 89 -3.69 8.13 -19.44
C PRO A 89 -3.75 6.99 -20.46
N ALA A 90 -3.68 7.28 -21.77
CA ALA A 90 -3.62 6.28 -22.82
C ALA A 90 -2.19 5.80 -23.13
N SER A 91 -1.17 6.47 -22.58
CA SER A 91 0.22 6.10 -22.81
C SER A 91 0.53 4.72 -22.23
N PRO A 92 1.26 3.85 -22.93
CA PRO A 92 1.77 2.59 -22.37
C PRO A 92 2.67 2.78 -21.14
N ALA A 93 3.17 3.99 -20.89
CA ALA A 93 3.91 4.32 -19.67
C ALA A 93 2.99 4.45 -18.43
N ALA A 94 1.70 4.75 -18.62
CA ALA A 94 0.71 4.83 -17.55
C ALA A 94 0.12 3.46 -17.20
N HIS A 95 0.46 2.37 -17.90
CA HIS A 95 -0.22 1.08 -17.72
C HIS A 95 0.70 0.09 -17.02
N LEU A 96 0.35 -0.27 -15.80
CA LEU A 96 1.07 -1.21 -14.95
C LEU A 96 0.53 -2.64 -15.09
N SER A 97 1.41 -3.61 -14.92
CA SER A 97 1.11 -5.04 -14.99
C SER A 97 0.53 -5.54 -13.67
N ALA A 98 -0.78 -5.76 -13.66
CA ALA A 98 -1.44 -6.49 -12.58
C ALA A 98 -1.00 -7.97 -12.55
N TRP A 99 -0.63 -8.53 -13.71
CA TRP A 99 -0.16 -9.92 -13.81
C TRP A 99 1.17 -10.13 -13.09
N HIS A 100 2.13 -9.22 -13.25
CA HIS A 100 3.40 -9.30 -12.56
C HIS A 100 3.24 -9.15 -11.05
N MET A 101 2.45 -8.17 -10.59
CA MET A 101 2.15 -8.01 -9.16
C MET A 101 1.47 -9.26 -8.58
N ALA A 102 0.45 -9.78 -9.27
CA ALA A 102 -0.30 -10.93 -8.79
C ALA A 102 0.53 -12.22 -8.71
N ASN A 103 1.65 -12.33 -9.44
CA ASN A 103 2.51 -13.51 -9.39
C ASN A 103 3.74 -13.33 -8.49
N TRP A 104 4.21 -12.09 -8.29
CA TRP A 104 5.48 -11.82 -7.60
C TRP A 104 5.31 -10.98 -6.34
N ASN A 105 4.31 -11.34 -5.54
CA ASN A 105 3.98 -10.73 -4.25
C ASN A 105 4.52 -11.50 -3.03
N GLY A 106 5.33 -12.54 -3.25
CA GLY A 106 5.90 -13.38 -2.18
C GLY A 106 4.98 -14.49 -1.65
N TYR A 107 3.72 -14.55 -2.12
CA TYR A 107 2.72 -15.46 -1.57
C TYR A 107 2.08 -16.37 -2.64
N ASN A 108 1.76 -15.82 -3.81
CA ASN A 108 1.02 -16.54 -4.83
C ASN A 108 1.90 -17.54 -5.59
N HIS A 109 1.36 -18.73 -5.92
CA HIS A 109 2.11 -19.72 -6.69
C HIS A 109 1.74 -19.71 -8.18
N PRO A 110 2.73 -19.90 -9.06
CA PRO A 110 2.72 -19.27 -10.38
C PRO A 110 1.96 -19.99 -11.51
N VAL A 111 1.37 -21.16 -11.29
CA VAL A 111 0.78 -21.97 -12.38
C VAL A 111 -0.67 -22.30 -12.09
N TYR A 112 -1.57 -21.77 -12.91
CA TYR A 112 -3.01 -21.96 -12.73
C TYR A 112 -3.62 -22.81 -13.85
N THR A 113 -4.50 -23.72 -13.46
CA THR A 113 -5.30 -24.54 -14.38
C THR A 113 -6.77 -24.18 -14.24
N PHE A 114 -7.48 -24.05 -15.36
CA PHE A 114 -8.92 -23.83 -15.34
C PHE A 114 -9.65 -25.07 -14.83
N ASN A 115 -10.52 -24.90 -13.84
CA ASN A 115 -11.37 -25.92 -13.26
C ASN A 115 -12.86 -25.54 -13.44
N PRO A 116 -13.57 -26.17 -14.40
CA PRO A 116 -14.99 -25.87 -14.65
C PRO A 116 -15.89 -26.22 -13.46
N ASP A 117 -15.50 -27.16 -12.61
CA ASP A 117 -16.33 -27.65 -11.49
C ASP A 117 -16.35 -26.68 -10.31
N LEU A 118 -15.53 -25.63 -10.34
CA LEU A 118 -15.58 -24.55 -9.35
C LEU A 118 -16.61 -23.49 -9.71
N THR A 119 -17.13 -23.50 -10.93
CA THR A 119 -18.13 -22.51 -11.37
C THR A 119 -19.59 -22.69 -10.87
N PRO A 120 -20.01 -23.66 -10.00
CA PRO A 120 -21.44 -23.86 -9.79
C PRO A 120 -22.04 -22.92 -8.72
N ASN A 121 -23.11 -22.25 -9.15
CA ASN A 121 -24.24 -21.77 -8.34
C ASN A 121 -23.98 -20.74 -7.23
N GLY A 122 -23.51 -19.55 -7.62
CA GLY A 122 -24.08 -18.31 -7.05
C GLY A 122 -23.36 -17.66 -5.89
N THR A 123 -22.18 -18.13 -5.48
CA THR A 123 -21.37 -17.48 -4.45
C THR A 123 -19.89 -17.55 -4.85
N PHE A 124 -19.45 -16.60 -5.70
CA PHE A 124 -18.06 -16.32 -6.05
C PHE A 124 -17.10 -17.52 -6.21
N SER A 125 -16.78 -17.85 -7.45
CA SER A 125 -15.75 -18.84 -7.74
C SER A 125 -14.83 -18.40 -8.87
N PHE A 126 -13.56 -18.24 -8.53
CA PHE A 126 -12.47 -18.13 -9.50
C PHE A 126 -12.32 -19.49 -10.19
N GLY A 127 -12.51 -19.52 -11.52
CA GLY A 127 -12.42 -20.76 -12.30
C GLY A 127 -11.00 -21.30 -12.45
N TYR A 128 -9.99 -20.67 -11.86
CA TYR A 128 -8.59 -21.06 -11.94
C TYR A 128 -8.05 -21.50 -10.58
N THR A 129 -7.31 -22.61 -10.55
CA THR A 129 -6.67 -23.16 -9.33
C THR A 129 -5.29 -23.72 -9.59
N GLU A 130 -4.52 -23.86 -8.51
CA GLU A 130 -3.24 -24.56 -8.50
C GLU A 130 -3.43 -26.08 -8.31
N SER A 131 -2.45 -26.88 -8.74
CA SER A 131 -2.46 -28.34 -8.59
C SER A 131 -1.83 -28.76 -7.25
N GLU A 132 -2.68 -28.81 -6.22
CA GLU A 132 -2.47 -29.45 -4.91
C GLU A 132 -1.39 -28.87 -3.94
N PRO A 133 -1.78 -28.48 -2.71
CA PRO A 133 -3.16 -28.39 -2.23
C PRO A 133 -3.96 -27.42 -3.12
N VAL A 134 -5.25 -27.69 -3.33
CA VAL A 134 -6.13 -26.81 -4.13
C VAL A 134 -6.22 -25.44 -3.46
N ILE A 135 -5.27 -24.57 -3.76
CA ILE A 135 -5.36 -23.15 -3.48
C ILE A 135 -6.10 -22.54 -4.66
N ARG A 136 -7.27 -21.98 -4.38
CA ARG A 136 -8.07 -21.29 -5.40
C ARG A 136 -7.36 -20.00 -5.77
N GLY A 137 -7.41 -19.61 -7.06
CA GLY A 137 -6.92 -18.33 -7.56
C GLY A 137 -7.27 -17.19 -6.59
N TRP A 138 -6.27 -16.36 -6.29
CA TRP A 138 -6.10 -15.72 -5.00
C TRP A 138 -6.96 -14.47 -4.81
N GLY A 139 -7.48 -14.28 -3.60
CA GLY A 139 -7.66 -12.94 -3.04
C GLY A 139 -6.31 -12.38 -2.60
N GLY A 140 -6.18 -11.08 -2.53
CA GLY A 140 -4.99 -10.42 -2.00
C GLY A 140 -5.41 -9.18 -1.24
N ASP A 141 -4.42 -8.53 -0.64
CA ASP A 141 -4.63 -7.41 0.27
C ASP A 141 -3.64 -6.28 -0.04
N HIS A 142 -3.94 -5.08 0.46
CA HIS A 142 -3.10 -3.90 0.30
C HIS A 142 -1.66 -4.12 0.80
N ARG A 143 -1.44 -4.94 1.83
CA ARG A 143 -0.11 -5.26 2.35
C ARG A 143 0.79 -5.93 1.31
N TYR A 144 0.24 -6.83 0.48
CA TYR A 144 0.96 -7.42 -0.64
C TYR A 144 1.31 -6.38 -1.72
N ALA A 145 0.41 -5.43 -1.98
CA ALA A 145 0.70 -4.34 -2.90
C ALA A 145 1.81 -3.42 -2.36
N ILE A 146 1.74 -3.05 -1.07
CA ILE A 146 2.76 -2.25 -0.40
C ILE A 146 4.10 -2.96 -0.44
N ASP A 147 4.16 -4.24 -0.09
CA ASP A 147 5.38 -5.05 -0.14
C ASP A 147 5.96 -5.11 -1.55
N TYR A 148 5.14 -5.44 -2.56
CA TYR A 148 5.57 -5.55 -3.94
C TYR A 148 6.20 -4.25 -4.46
N PHE A 149 5.60 -3.11 -4.13
CA PHE A 149 6.11 -1.81 -4.56
C PHE A 149 7.30 -1.32 -3.73
N SER A 150 7.29 -1.46 -2.40
CA SER A 150 8.36 -1.00 -1.51
C SER A 150 9.61 -1.88 -1.59
N SER A 151 9.45 -3.17 -1.89
CA SER A 151 10.55 -4.10 -2.19
C SER A 151 11.07 -3.94 -3.61
N GLY A 152 10.67 -2.89 -4.35
CA GLY A 152 11.07 -2.64 -5.73
C GLY A 152 11.09 -3.87 -6.64
N ARG A 153 10.16 -4.82 -6.44
CA ARG A 153 9.84 -5.87 -7.43
C ARG A 153 9.03 -5.29 -8.59
N GLY A 154 8.33 -4.18 -8.33
CA GLY A 154 7.64 -3.39 -9.33
C GLY A 154 7.53 -1.92 -8.94
N PRO A 155 6.71 -1.14 -9.66
CA PRO A 155 5.84 -1.57 -10.75
C PRO A 155 6.56 -1.95 -12.05
N VAL A 156 6.05 -2.99 -12.69
CA VAL A 156 6.36 -3.39 -14.08
C VAL A 156 5.24 -2.89 -14.98
N LEU A 157 5.57 -2.51 -16.21
CA LEU A 157 4.59 -2.04 -17.20
C LEU A 157 3.83 -3.20 -17.83
N GLU A 158 2.54 -2.99 -18.13
CA GLU A 158 1.64 -3.97 -18.75
C GLU A 158 2.25 -4.57 -20.02
N ARG A 159 2.89 -3.75 -20.87
CA ARG A 159 3.55 -4.24 -22.10
C ARG A 159 4.69 -5.23 -21.88
N SER A 160 5.29 -5.26 -20.69
CA SER A 160 6.41 -6.15 -20.34
C SER A 160 5.91 -7.47 -19.75
N ALA A 161 4.75 -7.45 -19.10
CA ALA A 161 4.07 -8.61 -18.55
C ALA A 161 2.55 -8.45 -18.72
N PRO A 162 2.00 -8.71 -19.92
CA PRO A 162 0.59 -8.53 -20.17
C PRO A 162 -0.25 -9.48 -19.32
N PHE A 163 -1.45 -9.05 -18.95
CA PHE A 163 -2.43 -9.95 -18.36
C PHE A 163 -2.90 -10.98 -19.41
N PRO A 164 -2.90 -12.29 -19.09
CA PRO A 164 -3.05 -13.37 -20.08
C PRO A 164 -4.53 -13.57 -20.48
N LEU A 165 -5.15 -12.56 -21.09
CA LEU A 165 -6.57 -12.54 -21.41
C LEU A 165 -6.95 -13.55 -22.50
N ASP A 166 -6.09 -13.76 -23.49
CA ASP A 166 -6.34 -14.73 -24.57
C ASP A 166 -6.33 -16.15 -24.00
N GLU A 167 -5.34 -16.46 -23.15
CA GLU A 167 -5.25 -17.75 -22.45
C GLU A 167 -6.42 -17.96 -21.49
N ILE A 168 -6.85 -16.91 -20.76
CA ILE A 168 -8.05 -16.95 -19.93
C ILE A 168 -9.29 -17.22 -20.79
N GLN A 169 -9.48 -16.49 -21.88
CA GLN A 169 -10.63 -16.66 -22.77
C GLN A 169 -10.71 -18.09 -23.34
N GLU A 170 -9.56 -18.68 -23.63
CA GLU A 170 -9.42 -20.06 -24.13
C GLU A 170 -9.34 -21.12 -23.01
N ARG A 171 -9.39 -20.72 -21.74
CA ARG A 171 -9.29 -21.59 -20.55
C ARG A 171 -8.01 -22.42 -20.51
N GLN A 172 -6.91 -21.86 -21.02
CA GLN A 172 -5.59 -22.49 -21.02
C GLN A 172 -4.93 -22.43 -19.64
N VAL A 173 -3.85 -23.22 -19.46
CA VAL A 173 -2.97 -23.11 -18.30
C VAL A 173 -2.26 -21.76 -18.31
N LEU A 174 -2.31 -21.04 -17.20
CA LEU A 174 -1.64 -19.76 -17.02
C LEU A 174 -0.29 -19.98 -16.35
N THR A 175 0.72 -19.23 -16.81
CA THR A 175 2.10 -19.31 -16.32
C THR A 175 2.59 -17.92 -15.95
N PRO A 176 3.50 -17.78 -14.97
CA PRO A 176 3.86 -16.48 -14.46
C PRO A 176 4.68 -15.72 -15.50
N PRO A 177 4.69 -14.38 -15.48
CA PRO A 177 5.70 -13.63 -16.20
C PRO A 177 7.08 -13.83 -15.52
N PRO A 178 8.20 -13.47 -16.17
CA PRO A 178 9.50 -13.48 -15.50
C PRO A 178 9.49 -12.64 -14.20
N GLU A 179 10.12 -13.14 -13.14
CA GLU A 179 10.20 -12.47 -11.82
C GLU A 179 10.94 -11.13 -11.87
N ARG A 180 12.02 -11.09 -12.66
CA ARG A 180 12.86 -9.90 -12.79
C ARG A 180 12.59 -9.23 -14.11
N LEU A 181 11.77 -8.18 -14.07
CA LEU A 181 11.51 -7.29 -15.18
C LEU A 181 11.88 -5.84 -14.80
N PRO A 182 12.10 -4.95 -15.80
CA PRO A 182 12.44 -3.56 -15.53
C PRO A 182 11.35 -2.85 -14.70
N VAL A 183 11.76 -2.39 -13.53
CA VAL A 183 10.93 -1.54 -12.66
C VAL A 183 10.95 -0.13 -13.21
N SER A 184 9.78 0.46 -13.43
CA SER A 184 9.65 1.72 -14.16
C SER A 184 9.44 2.94 -13.27
N TYR A 185 8.96 2.74 -12.05
CA TYR A 185 8.66 3.79 -11.08
C TYR A 185 8.98 3.29 -9.68
N MET A 186 8.81 4.15 -8.67
CA MET A 186 9.07 3.83 -7.27
C MET A 186 7.88 4.24 -6.41
N LEU A 187 7.58 3.48 -5.35
CA LEU A 187 6.64 3.92 -4.32
C LEU A 187 7.31 4.94 -3.41
N ARG A 188 6.68 6.10 -3.24
CA ARG A 188 7.10 7.09 -2.25
C ARG A 188 6.40 6.87 -0.92
N GLU A 189 5.09 6.68 -0.95
CA GLU A 189 4.29 6.46 0.24
C GLU A 189 3.14 5.52 -0.08
N ALA A 190 2.74 4.70 0.89
CA ALA A 190 1.44 4.06 0.89
C ALA A 190 0.70 4.52 2.14
N LEU A 191 -0.28 5.39 1.99
CA LEU A 191 -1.02 5.96 3.13
C LEU A 191 -2.31 5.18 3.33
N VAL A 192 -2.46 4.58 4.51
CA VAL A 192 -3.60 3.72 4.86
C VAL A 192 -4.56 4.50 5.74
N PHE A 193 -5.82 4.59 5.30
CA PHE A 193 -6.90 5.24 6.01
C PHE A 193 -7.84 4.14 6.49
N SER A 194 -7.94 3.91 7.80
CA SER A 194 -8.83 2.92 8.38
C SER A 194 -9.91 3.60 9.21
N ARG A 195 -11.15 3.10 9.15
CA ARG A 195 -12.27 3.73 9.90
C ARG A 195 -12.00 3.85 11.40
N PRO A 196 -11.45 2.86 12.13
CA PRO A 196 -11.22 2.94 13.57
C PRO A 196 -10.33 4.10 14.00
N ASP A 197 -9.49 4.64 13.12
CA ASP A 197 -8.55 5.74 13.41
C ASP A 197 -9.21 7.13 13.49
N TYR A 198 -10.54 7.18 13.42
CA TYR A 198 -11.34 8.41 13.36
C TYR A 198 -12.45 8.39 14.39
N ALA A 199 -12.84 9.55 14.92
CA ALA A 199 -13.90 9.61 15.91
C ALA A 199 -15.30 9.37 15.29
N ALA A 200 -15.48 9.77 14.02
CA ALA A 200 -16.77 9.70 13.33
C ALA A 200 -16.63 9.33 11.84
N ASP A 201 -17.68 8.73 11.28
CA ASP A 201 -17.75 8.34 9.86
C ASP A 201 -17.57 9.54 8.93
N GLU A 202 -18.08 10.71 9.32
CA GLU A 202 -17.94 11.95 8.55
C GLU A 202 -16.49 12.44 8.49
N GLU A 203 -15.75 12.30 9.60
CA GLU A 203 -14.34 12.66 9.67
C GLU A 203 -13.49 11.74 8.79
N TYR A 204 -13.73 10.42 8.89
CA TYR A 204 -13.09 9.41 8.05
C TYR A 204 -13.36 9.66 6.56
N ARG A 205 -14.63 9.85 6.19
CA ARG A 205 -15.04 10.18 4.81
C ARG A 205 -14.38 11.45 4.31
N THR A 206 -14.24 12.47 5.16
CA THR A 206 -13.53 13.71 4.83
C THR A 206 -12.04 13.45 4.56
N ALA A 207 -11.40 12.59 5.35
CA ALA A 207 -10.01 12.19 5.15
C ALA A 207 -9.81 11.44 3.83
N VAL A 208 -10.68 10.47 3.52
CA VAL A 208 -10.64 9.72 2.24
C VAL A 208 -10.84 10.66 1.03
N LYS A 209 -11.80 11.59 1.10
CA LYS A 209 -11.98 12.62 0.05
C LYS A 209 -10.73 13.50 -0.12
N ARG A 210 -10.09 13.88 0.99
CA ARG A 210 -8.86 14.69 0.94
C ARG A 210 -7.72 13.90 0.30
N ALA A 211 -7.58 12.61 0.64
CA ALA A 211 -6.59 11.73 0.02
C ALA A 211 -6.81 11.62 -1.49
N LEU A 212 -8.06 11.50 -1.96
CA LEU A 212 -8.40 11.53 -3.39
C LEU A 212 -7.94 12.82 -4.10
N LEU A 213 -8.12 13.98 -3.46
CA LEU A 213 -7.68 15.26 -4.01
C LEU A 213 -6.16 15.43 -4.00
N GLN A 214 -5.46 14.78 -3.08
CA GLN A 214 -4.02 14.97 -2.88
C GLN A 214 -3.17 13.96 -3.64
N HIS A 215 -3.69 12.74 -3.85
CA HIS A 215 -2.90 11.61 -4.31
C HIS A 215 -3.48 10.89 -5.53
N GLY A 216 -4.68 11.28 -5.98
CA GLY A 216 -5.41 10.58 -7.03
C GLY A 216 -6.22 9.41 -6.48
N ALA A 217 -6.48 8.42 -7.33
CA ALA A 217 -7.39 7.32 -7.02
C ALA A 217 -6.87 6.42 -5.88
N LEU A 218 -7.78 5.84 -5.10
CA LEU A 218 -7.45 5.06 -3.90
C LEU A 218 -7.85 3.59 -4.06
N LEU A 219 -7.03 2.67 -3.57
CA LEU A 219 -7.39 1.25 -3.43
C LEU A 219 -8.35 1.07 -2.25
N SER A 220 -9.41 0.29 -2.42
CA SER A 220 -10.33 -0.12 -1.34
C SER A 220 -11.00 -1.45 -1.70
N TYR A 221 -11.81 -2.00 -0.79
CA TYR A 221 -12.45 -3.30 -0.94
C TYR A 221 -13.93 -3.16 -0.67
N HIS A 222 -14.76 -3.91 -1.40
CA HIS A 222 -16.18 -3.94 -1.12
C HIS A 222 -16.69 -5.37 -1.10
N PHE A 223 -17.87 -5.54 -0.51
CA PHE A 223 -18.66 -6.72 -0.75
C PHE A 223 -19.32 -6.57 -2.12
N ALA A 224 -18.91 -7.41 -3.07
CA ALA A 224 -19.58 -7.61 -4.34
C ALA A 224 -20.63 -8.70 -4.16
N ASP A 225 -21.90 -8.31 -4.05
CA ASP A 225 -23.02 -9.25 -4.12
C ASP A 225 -23.11 -9.86 -5.53
N PRO A 226 -23.42 -11.16 -5.70
CA PRO A 226 -23.54 -11.81 -7.01
C PRO A 226 -24.43 -11.06 -8.01
N SER A 227 -25.48 -10.36 -7.55
CA SER A 227 -26.38 -9.58 -8.40
C SER A 227 -25.68 -8.44 -9.16
N ILE A 228 -24.51 -7.98 -8.71
CA ILE A 228 -23.71 -7.01 -9.46
C ILE A 228 -23.28 -7.55 -10.83
N TYR A 229 -23.22 -8.88 -10.97
CA TYR A 229 -22.71 -9.52 -12.17
C TYR A 229 -23.79 -9.89 -13.19
N PRO A 230 -23.43 -9.86 -14.50
CA PRO A 230 -24.33 -10.28 -15.56
C PRO A 230 -24.82 -11.71 -15.41
N GLY A 231 -26.11 -11.93 -15.67
CA GLY A 231 -26.70 -13.27 -15.67
C GLY A 231 -27.03 -13.82 -14.27
N GLN A 232 -26.72 -13.09 -13.21
CA GLN A 232 -27.18 -13.40 -11.85
C GLN A 232 -28.54 -12.77 -11.58
N ASN A 233 -29.30 -13.35 -10.64
CA ASN A 233 -30.60 -12.84 -10.21
C ASN A 233 -30.50 -11.36 -9.80
N GLU A 234 -31.51 -10.56 -10.17
CA GLU A 234 -31.56 -9.17 -9.75
C GLU A 234 -31.77 -9.10 -8.23
N SER A 235 -31.13 -8.15 -7.57
CA SER A 235 -31.35 -7.82 -6.18
C SER A 235 -31.62 -6.32 -6.05
N SER A 236 -32.11 -5.88 -4.88
CA SER A 236 -32.19 -4.46 -4.56
C SER A 236 -30.82 -3.83 -4.25
N ILE A 237 -29.76 -4.63 -4.13
CA ILE A 237 -28.41 -4.17 -3.75
C ILE A 237 -27.72 -3.48 -4.93
N PHE A 238 -27.86 -4.00 -6.15
CA PHE A 238 -27.29 -3.38 -7.36
C PHE A 238 -28.35 -3.02 -8.40
N ASN A 239 -28.51 -1.72 -8.66
CA ASN A 239 -29.37 -1.21 -9.71
C ASN A 239 -28.59 -1.09 -11.02
N ARG A 240 -28.85 -2.00 -11.97
CA ARG A 240 -28.20 -2.03 -13.30
C ARG A 240 -28.56 -0.87 -14.23
N THR A 241 -29.64 -0.14 -13.95
CA THR A 241 -30.05 1.01 -14.77
C THR A 241 -29.26 2.26 -14.38
N SER A 242 -29.06 2.48 -13.08
CA SER A 242 -28.33 3.64 -12.57
C SER A 242 -26.85 3.33 -12.23
N ASN A 243 -26.46 2.06 -12.25
CA ASN A 243 -25.16 1.55 -11.82
C ASN A 243 -24.83 1.92 -10.37
N ASP A 244 -25.83 1.81 -9.49
CA ASP A 244 -25.68 2.09 -8.06
C ASP A 244 -25.67 0.80 -7.24
N TYR A 245 -24.81 0.77 -6.23
CA TYR A 245 -24.67 -0.30 -5.27
C TYR A 245 -24.94 0.22 -3.85
N TYR A 246 -25.77 -0.50 -3.12
CA TYR A 246 -26.04 -0.24 -1.72
C TYR A 246 -26.42 -1.53 -0.98
N PHE A 247 -25.53 -1.99 -0.11
CA PHE A 247 -25.81 -3.05 0.83
C PHE A 247 -26.19 -2.45 2.20
N ASP A 248 -27.39 -2.76 2.69
CA ASP A 248 -27.94 -2.22 3.95
C ASP A 248 -27.54 -3.00 5.20
N GLY A 249 -26.72 -4.05 5.04
CA GLY A 249 -26.30 -4.92 6.13
C GLY A 249 -27.21 -6.14 6.34
N THR A 250 -28.31 -6.27 5.60
CA THR A 250 -29.23 -7.41 5.69
C THR A 250 -29.03 -8.34 4.48
N GLY A 251 -28.49 -9.53 4.73
CA GLY A 251 -28.25 -10.54 3.69
C GLY A 251 -28.67 -11.93 4.16
N ASP A 252 -29.53 -12.59 3.37
CA ASP A 252 -30.02 -13.96 3.61
C ASP A 252 -29.12 -15.03 2.94
N GLY A 253 -27.85 -14.71 2.73
CA GLY A 253 -26.87 -15.61 2.10
C GLY A 253 -26.32 -16.70 3.05
N PRO A 254 -25.78 -17.81 2.52
CA PRO A 254 -25.26 -18.91 3.34
C PRO A 254 -23.94 -18.58 4.09
N LEU A 255 -23.31 -17.45 3.78
CA LEU A 255 -22.11 -16.93 4.44
C LEU A 255 -22.36 -15.49 4.91
N PRO A 256 -21.77 -15.06 6.03
CA PRO A 256 -21.85 -13.66 6.45
C PRO A 256 -21.23 -12.77 5.36
N PRO A 257 -21.85 -11.63 5.03
CA PRO A 257 -21.32 -10.72 4.04
C PRO A 257 -19.94 -10.21 4.49
N SER A 258 -18.93 -10.37 3.62
CA SER A 258 -17.55 -9.95 3.86
C SER A 258 -16.99 -9.28 2.61
N LEU A 259 -15.97 -8.44 2.79
CA LEU A 259 -15.23 -7.85 1.68
C LEU A 259 -14.65 -8.98 0.81
N ASN A 260 -14.93 -8.96 -0.49
CA ASN A 260 -14.57 -10.04 -1.42
C ASN A 260 -14.06 -9.56 -2.78
N HIS A 261 -14.08 -8.25 -3.04
CA HIS A 261 -13.63 -7.67 -4.30
C HIS A 261 -12.93 -6.34 -4.07
N ALA A 262 -11.73 -6.18 -4.62
CA ALA A 262 -10.98 -4.93 -4.55
C ALA A 262 -11.33 -4.02 -5.73
N VAL A 263 -11.44 -2.73 -5.44
CA VAL A 263 -11.84 -1.69 -6.39
C VAL A 263 -11.04 -0.41 -6.17
N THR A 264 -11.15 0.52 -7.11
CA THR A 264 -10.47 1.81 -7.02
C THR A 264 -11.49 2.94 -6.88
N ILE A 265 -11.38 3.73 -5.82
CA ILE A 265 -12.18 4.95 -5.62
C ILE A 265 -11.65 6.01 -6.57
N ALA A 266 -12.51 6.50 -7.46
CA ALA A 266 -12.17 7.46 -8.51
C ALA A 266 -12.83 8.83 -8.32
N GLY A 267 -13.67 9.00 -7.29
CA GLY A 267 -14.39 10.25 -7.08
C GLY A 267 -15.56 10.09 -6.11
N TRP A 268 -16.38 11.14 -6.02
CA TRP A 268 -17.60 11.14 -5.22
C TRP A 268 -18.64 12.16 -5.71
N ASP A 269 -19.88 12.01 -5.25
CA ASP A 269 -20.97 12.98 -5.42
C ASP A 269 -21.88 12.94 -4.18
N ASP A 270 -21.87 14.03 -3.41
CA ASP A 270 -22.64 14.21 -2.17
C ASP A 270 -24.15 14.31 -2.41
N THR A 271 -24.56 14.55 -3.65
CA THR A 271 -25.97 14.74 -4.03
C THR A 271 -26.57 13.50 -4.70
N ARG A 272 -25.74 12.49 -5.00
CA ARG A 272 -26.20 11.27 -5.68
C ARG A 272 -27.11 10.47 -4.78
N GLN A 273 -28.36 10.30 -5.21
CA GLN A 273 -29.32 9.45 -4.50
C GLN A 273 -29.22 8.01 -5.00
N THR A 274 -28.77 7.11 -4.14
CA THR A 274 -28.82 5.66 -4.39
C THR A 274 -30.19 5.11 -3.97
N GLN A 275 -30.76 4.22 -4.78
CA GLN A 275 -32.02 3.55 -4.45
C GLN A 275 -31.90 2.74 -3.16
N GLY A 276 -32.86 2.90 -2.24
CA GLY A 276 -32.87 2.19 -0.95
C GLY A 276 -32.01 2.82 0.13
N ALA A 277 -31.00 3.64 -0.23
CA ALA A 277 -30.15 4.32 0.74
C ALA A 277 -30.93 5.42 1.50
N PRO A 278 -30.71 5.56 2.83
CA PRO A 278 -31.44 6.52 3.66
C PRO A 278 -31.07 7.99 3.39
N GLU A 279 -29.88 8.23 2.84
CA GLU A 279 -29.34 9.57 2.58
C GLU A 279 -28.58 9.60 1.24
N PRO A 280 -28.49 10.77 0.57
CA PRO A 280 -27.69 10.94 -0.62
C PRO A 280 -26.19 10.90 -0.30
N GLY A 281 -25.40 10.65 -1.33
CA GLY A 281 -23.95 10.59 -1.26
C GLY A 281 -23.42 9.24 -1.71
N ALA A 282 -22.49 9.25 -2.65
CA ALA A 282 -21.88 8.04 -3.15
C ALA A 282 -20.45 8.25 -3.62
N TRP A 283 -19.69 7.16 -3.62
CA TRP A 283 -18.34 7.08 -4.18
C TRP A 283 -18.42 6.59 -5.62
N LEU A 284 -17.67 7.23 -6.51
CA LEU A 284 -17.45 6.74 -7.87
C LEU A 284 -16.37 5.67 -7.84
N ILE A 285 -16.67 4.50 -8.39
CA ILE A 285 -15.79 3.33 -8.31
C ILE A 285 -15.39 2.89 -9.71
N LYS A 286 -14.08 2.75 -9.93
CA LYS A 286 -13.48 2.11 -11.10
C LYS A 286 -13.33 0.61 -10.82
N ASN A 287 -13.93 -0.22 -11.67
CA ASN A 287 -13.86 -1.67 -11.55
C ASN A 287 -12.74 -2.28 -12.43
N SER A 288 -12.55 -3.60 -12.34
CA SER A 288 -11.58 -4.39 -13.11
C SER A 288 -12.24 -5.45 -14.00
N HIS A 289 -13.49 -5.21 -14.41
CA HIS A 289 -14.28 -6.12 -15.26
C HIS A 289 -14.49 -5.58 -16.68
N GLY A 290 -13.60 -4.72 -17.16
CA GLY A 290 -13.68 -4.15 -18.52
C GLY A 290 -14.80 -3.11 -18.68
N THR A 291 -14.80 -2.45 -19.84
CA THR A 291 -15.72 -1.33 -20.13
C THR A 291 -17.15 -1.75 -20.41
N ALA A 292 -17.41 -3.04 -20.67
CA ALA A 292 -18.76 -3.56 -20.86
C ALA A 292 -19.54 -3.69 -19.53
N PHE A 293 -18.87 -3.55 -18.39
CA PHE A 293 -19.50 -3.53 -17.07
C PHE A 293 -20.02 -2.13 -16.74
N GLY A 294 -21.24 -2.01 -16.20
CA GLY A 294 -21.75 -0.76 -15.65
C GLY A 294 -21.70 0.44 -16.61
N ASP A 295 -21.22 1.58 -16.13
CA ASP A 295 -20.98 2.81 -16.89
C ASP A 295 -19.52 2.85 -17.37
N GLU A 296 -19.24 2.19 -18.50
CA GLU A 296 -17.87 2.10 -19.08
C GLU A 296 -16.83 1.52 -18.10
N GLY A 297 -17.26 0.60 -17.24
CA GLY A 297 -16.44 -0.03 -16.20
C GLY A 297 -16.53 0.64 -14.83
N TYR A 298 -17.39 1.65 -14.69
CA TYR A 298 -17.64 2.36 -13.44
C TYR A 298 -19.02 2.07 -12.86
N PHE A 299 -19.14 2.25 -11.55
CA PHE A 299 -20.38 2.20 -10.81
C PHE A 299 -20.26 3.07 -9.54
N TRP A 300 -21.33 3.17 -8.77
CA TRP A 300 -21.37 3.99 -7.58
C TRP A 300 -21.69 3.16 -6.35
N ILE A 301 -20.99 3.39 -5.24
CA ILE A 301 -21.32 2.78 -3.94
C ILE A 301 -21.83 3.87 -2.99
N SER A 302 -23.01 3.67 -2.41
CA SER A 302 -23.60 4.58 -1.43
C SER A 302 -22.68 4.82 -0.23
N TYR A 303 -22.65 6.04 0.30
CA TYR A 303 -22.01 6.37 1.57
C TYR A 303 -22.57 5.59 2.76
N ALA A 304 -23.84 5.21 2.66
CA ALA A 304 -24.56 4.46 3.68
C ALA A 304 -24.32 2.95 3.59
N ASP A 305 -23.54 2.46 2.61
CA ASP A 305 -23.21 1.03 2.51
C ASP A 305 -22.63 0.51 3.84
N ALA A 306 -23.12 -0.65 4.26
CA ALA A 306 -22.83 -1.22 5.56
C ALA A 306 -21.40 -1.76 5.70
N LEU A 307 -20.70 -2.01 4.60
CA LEU A 307 -19.36 -2.59 4.60
C LEU A 307 -18.31 -1.69 3.95
N PHE A 308 -18.66 -0.99 2.86
CA PHE A 308 -17.71 -0.15 2.13
C PHE A 308 -17.30 1.08 2.96
N LEU A 309 -15.99 1.20 3.22
CA LEU A 309 -15.40 2.20 4.09
C LEU A 309 -16.07 2.24 5.47
N LYS A 310 -16.33 1.05 6.04
CA LYS A 310 -16.85 0.82 7.40
C LYS A 310 -16.04 -0.26 8.10
N GLY A 311 -16.15 -0.32 9.44
CA GLY A 311 -15.50 -1.38 10.23
C GLY A 311 -14.00 -1.46 9.95
N ASN A 312 -13.54 -2.62 9.49
CA ASN A 312 -12.12 -2.89 9.18
C ASN A 312 -11.78 -2.68 7.69
N ASP A 313 -12.67 -2.11 6.88
CA ASP A 313 -12.33 -1.69 5.53
C ASP A 313 -11.47 -0.41 5.55
N PHE A 314 -10.71 -0.21 4.47
CA PHE A 314 -9.70 0.83 4.38
C PHE A 314 -9.68 1.46 2.98
N ALA A 315 -9.12 2.67 2.91
CA ALA A 315 -8.70 3.30 1.67
C ALA A 315 -7.18 3.46 1.68
N VAL A 316 -6.52 3.16 0.56
CA VAL A 316 -5.05 3.26 0.45
C VAL A 316 -4.66 4.16 -0.71
N ALA A 317 -3.91 5.22 -0.40
CA ALA A 317 -3.23 6.03 -1.41
C ALA A 317 -1.87 5.40 -1.71
N LEU A 318 -1.60 5.11 -2.99
CA LEU A 318 -0.30 4.60 -3.45
C LEU A 318 0.42 5.72 -4.19
N VAL A 319 1.28 6.46 -3.48
CA VAL A 319 1.94 7.67 -3.99
C VAL A 319 3.16 7.28 -4.83
N ALA A 320 3.06 7.52 -6.13
CA ALA A 320 4.11 7.20 -7.10
C ALA A 320 5.30 8.17 -7.03
N GLY A 321 6.44 7.74 -7.56
CA GLY A 321 7.61 8.57 -7.84
C GLY A 321 8.30 8.09 -9.12
N SER A 322 8.96 8.99 -9.84
CA SER A 322 9.66 8.64 -11.10
C SER A 322 10.81 7.65 -10.89
N GLY A 323 11.36 7.57 -9.67
CA GLY A 323 12.59 6.85 -9.36
C GLY A 323 13.86 7.57 -9.84
N GLU A 324 13.74 8.77 -10.43
CA GLU A 324 14.89 9.54 -10.89
C GLU A 324 15.84 9.86 -9.72
N GLY A 325 17.11 9.54 -9.91
CA GLY A 325 18.15 9.75 -8.89
C GLY A 325 18.23 8.66 -7.81
N TYR A 326 17.52 7.54 -7.98
CA TYR A 326 17.66 6.34 -7.16
C TYR A 326 18.26 5.19 -7.95
N ASP A 327 19.06 4.36 -7.27
CA ASP A 327 19.41 3.04 -7.74
C ASP A 327 18.41 2.03 -7.16
N THR A 328 17.54 1.50 -8.00
CA THR A 328 16.56 0.49 -7.59
C THR A 328 17.16 -0.91 -7.51
N GLY A 329 18.33 -1.12 -8.11
CA GLY A 329 19.09 -2.37 -8.06
C GLY A 329 20.02 -2.48 -6.85
N ASN A 330 20.50 -1.35 -6.33
CA ASN A 330 21.31 -1.27 -5.12
C ASN A 330 20.56 -0.59 -3.97
N ARG A 331 19.95 -1.40 -3.11
CA ARG A 331 19.29 -0.95 -1.88
C ARG A 331 19.54 -1.92 -0.74
N TYR A 332 19.33 -1.44 0.46
CA TYR A 332 19.48 -2.21 1.69
C TYR A 332 18.11 -2.46 2.30
N GLU A 333 17.78 -3.71 2.58
CA GLU A 333 16.52 -4.08 3.22
C GLU A 333 16.81 -5.13 4.30
N THR A 334 16.07 -5.06 5.41
CA THR A 334 16.23 -6.02 6.50
C THR A 334 15.75 -7.41 6.11
N HIS A 335 14.73 -7.50 5.25
CA HIS A 335 14.28 -8.74 4.64
C HIS A 335 13.53 -8.45 3.31
N ALA A 336 13.81 -9.23 2.28
CA ALA A 336 13.08 -9.13 1.01
C ALA A 336 11.68 -9.75 1.13
N GLY A 337 10.65 -9.01 0.76
CA GLY A 337 9.26 -9.48 0.93
C GLY A 337 8.78 -9.52 2.38
N ALA A 338 9.37 -8.68 3.23
CA ALA A 338 9.10 -8.66 4.67
C ALA A 338 7.61 -8.51 4.98
N LEU A 339 6.92 -7.56 4.34
CA LEU A 339 5.55 -7.20 4.71
C LEU A 339 4.52 -8.25 4.24
N SER A 340 4.86 -9.10 3.27
CA SER A 340 4.03 -10.22 2.84
C SER A 340 4.16 -11.45 3.75
N ASN A 341 5.16 -11.51 4.63
CA ASN A 341 5.45 -12.66 5.50
C ASN A 341 4.86 -12.56 6.92
N VAL A 342 3.98 -11.58 7.15
CA VAL A 342 3.45 -11.24 8.49
C VAL A 342 2.58 -12.36 9.09
N SER A 343 2.12 -13.34 8.30
CA SER A 343 1.49 -14.58 8.80
C SER A 343 1.99 -15.79 8.03
N THR A 344 2.69 -16.71 8.70
CA THR A 344 3.09 -18.02 8.14
C THR A 344 2.03 -19.10 8.31
N GLU A 345 0.90 -18.81 8.96
CA GLU A 345 -0.17 -19.79 9.22
C GLU A 345 -1.21 -19.78 8.08
N PRO A 346 -1.34 -20.86 7.28
CA PRO A 346 -2.22 -20.90 6.11
C PRO A 346 -3.71 -20.74 6.41
N SER A 347 -4.14 -20.89 7.66
CA SER A 347 -5.54 -20.84 8.07
C SER A 347 -6.00 -19.48 8.60
N GLU A 348 -5.06 -18.58 8.85
CA GLU A 348 -5.33 -17.23 9.33
C GLU A 348 -4.43 -16.29 8.52
N ILE A 349 -4.98 -15.71 7.46
CA ILE A 349 -4.44 -14.46 6.92
C ILE A 349 -4.56 -13.48 8.09
N ALA A 350 -3.55 -13.42 8.97
CA ALA A 350 -3.56 -12.51 10.09
C ALA A 350 -3.68 -11.12 9.49
N TRP A 351 -4.71 -10.39 9.87
CA TRP A 351 -5.06 -9.10 9.26
C TRP A 351 -4.16 -7.96 9.75
N ASP A 352 -3.30 -8.23 10.73
CA ASP A 352 -2.53 -7.23 11.45
C ASP A 352 -1.04 -7.32 11.17
N TYR A 353 -0.35 -6.19 11.21
CA TYR A 353 1.11 -6.12 11.21
C TYR A 353 1.67 -6.61 12.56
N LEU A 354 2.79 -7.33 12.52
CA LEU A 354 3.54 -7.61 13.75
C LEU A 354 4.20 -6.33 14.24
N SER A 355 3.99 -6.04 15.51
CA SER A 355 4.37 -4.78 16.14
C SER A 355 4.95 -5.00 17.53
N ASP A 356 5.91 -4.15 17.88
CA ASP A 356 6.58 -4.13 19.18
C ASP A 356 6.95 -2.70 19.56
N GLY A 357 7.28 -2.45 20.83
CA GLY A 357 7.50 -1.09 21.31
C GLY A 357 7.05 -0.87 22.75
N PHE A 358 7.11 0.39 23.17
CA PHE A 358 6.73 0.88 24.49
C PHE A 358 5.76 2.06 24.43
N ALA A 359 5.08 2.27 23.30
CA ALA A 359 4.16 3.38 23.15
C ALA A 359 2.96 3.23 24.09
N ALA A 360 2.46 2.01 24.32
CA ALA A 360 1.42 1.76 25.33
C ALA A 360 1.91 2.01 26.77
N ASP A 361 3.23 2.02 26.98
CA ASP A 361 3.86 2.34 28.27
C ASP A 361 4.25 3.83 28.39
N GLY A 362 3.95 4.65 27.38
CA GLY A 362 4.30 6.07 27.32
C GLY A 362 5.81 6.31 27.17
N GLY A 363 6.57 5.32 26.70
CA GLY A 363 8.01 5.38 26.48
C GLY A 363 8.38 5.62 25.02
N GLU A 364 9.58 6.15 24.78
CA GLU A 364 10.16 6.17 23.44
C GLU A 364 10.49 4.75 22.99
N SER A 365 10.33 4.48 21.70
CA SER A 365 10.60 3.17 21.11
C SER A 365 11.66 3.30 20.03
N TRP A 366 12.84 2.74 20.27
CA TRP A 366 13.92 2.73 19.27
C TRP A 366 14.18 1.34 18.72
N ALA A 367 14.42 1.27 17.41
CA ALA A 367 14.92 0.08 16.73
C ALA A 367 15.94 0.45 15.65
N CYS A 368 16.79 -0.50 15.28
CA CYS A 368 17.80 -0.29 14.26
C CYS A 368 18.12 -1.56 13.48
N ALA A 369 18.73 -1.35 12.31
CA ALA A 369 19.28 -2.41 11.48
C ALA A 369 20.73 -2.09 11.10
N ARG A 370 21.60 -3.10 11.21
CA ARG A 370 23.00 -3.06 10.77
C ARG A 370 23.10 -3.55 9.33
N PHE A 371 23.82 -2.81 8.52
CA PHE A 371 24.08 -3.12 7.12
C PHE A 371 25.58 -3.07 6.81
N THR A 372 25.96 -3.72 5.73
CA THR A 372 27.30 -3.62 5.15
C THR A 372 27.13 -3.24 3.70
N ALA A 373 27.82 -2.19 3.25
CA ALA A 373 27.72 -1.72 1.89
C ALA A 373 28.33 -2.73 0.91
N GLU A 374 27.57 -3.19 -0.08
CA GLU A 374 28.02 -4.22 -1.03
C GLU A 374 28.87 -3.64 -2.17
N GLU A 375 28.71 -2.35 -2.42
CA GLU A 375 29.43 -1.56 -3.40
C GLU A 375 29.53 -0.08 -2.98
N ASP A 376 30.31 0.70 -3.75
CA ASP A 376 30.39 2.15 -3.57
C ASP A 376 29.05 2.78 -4.00
N ALA A 377 28.38 3.43 -3.06
CA ALA A 377 27.06 4.01 -3.28
C ALA A 377 26.85 5.25 -2.40
N ALA A 378 25.67 5.85 -2.50
CA ALA A 378 25.26 6.95 -1.62
C ALA A 378 23.86 6.69 -1.08
N LEU A 379 23.73 6.44 0.23
CA LEU A 379 22.42 6.32 0.87
C LEU A 379 21.69 7.66 0.75
N ARG A 380 20.48 7.61 0.20
CA ARG A 380 19.70 8.77 -0.22
C ARG A 380 18.39 8.89 0.55
N ALA A 381 17.73 7.79 0.87
CA ALA A 381 16.44 7.78 1.54
C ALA A 381 16.31 6.57 2.47
N VAL A 382 15.39 6.66 3.43
CA VAL A 382 15.05 5.58 4.35
C VAL A 382 13.57 5.25 4.21
N GLY A 383 13.27 3.98 4.00
CA GLY A 383 11.92 3.43 3.91
C GLY A 383 11.53 2.76 5.22
N PHE A 384 10.33 3.04 5.73
CA PHE A 384 9.82 2.46 6.97
C PHE A 384 8.28 2.42 7.00
N MET A 385 7.73 1.69 7.97
CA MET A 385 6.29 1.62 8.21
C MET A 385 5.90 2.39 9.48
N THR A 386 4.71 2.96 9.50
CA THR A 386 4.02 3.44 10.70
C THR A 386 2.66 2.77 10.79
N LEU A 387 2.22 2.40 12.00
CA LEU A 387 0.92 1.74 12.24
C LEU A 387 -0.11 2.64 12.91
N ASN A 388 0.31 3.86 13.29
CA ASN A 388 -0.56 4.84 13.92
C ASN A 388 -0.51 6.15 13.15
N ARG A 389 -1.55 6.96 13.34
CA ARG A 389 -1.61 8.34 12.83
C ARG A 389 -0.85 9.30 13.77
N ASN A 390 -0.40 10.40 13.20
CA ASN A 390 0.31 11.47 13.90
C ASN A 390 1.55 10.98 14.65
N GLU A 391 2.36 10.13 14.01
CA GLU A 391 3.62 9.68 14.59
C GLU A 391 4.69 10.76 14.52
N HIS A 392 5.47 10.87 15.59
CA HIS A 392 6.68 11.68 15.65
C HIS A 392 7.85 10.73 15.79
N LEU A 393 8.78 10.76 14.84
CA LEU A 393 9.94 9.89 14.89
C LEU A 393 11.22 10.58 14.39
N THR A 394 12.36 10.02 14.76
CA THR A 394 13.67 10.43 14.29
C THR A 394 14.30 9.31 13.47
N VAL A 395 14.73 9.62 12.26
CA VAL A 395 15.59 8.74 11.44
C VAL A 395 17.05 9.12 11.71
N THR A 396 17.87 8.14 12.07
CA THR A 396 19.31 8.32 12.29
C THR A 396 20.14 7.33 11.47
N VAL A 397 21.31 7.80 11.03
CA VAL A 397 22.31 6.98 10.35
C VAL A 397 23.63 7.08 11.10
N TYR A 398 24.23 5.94 11.42
CA TYR A 398 25.54 5.82 12.06
C TYR A 398 26.51 5.08 11.14
N ASP A 399 27.80 5.40 11.18
CA ASP A 399 28.84 4.69 10.44
C ASP A 399 29.62 3.67 11.29
N GLY A 400 29.09 3.32 12.48
CA GLY A 400 29.68 2.30 13.33
C GLY A 400 28.78 1.77 14.42
N TRP A 401 29.24 0.68 15.03
CA TRP A 401 28.57 -0.08 16.06
C TRP A 401 29.43 -0.17 17.33
N ASP A 402 28.80 0.02 18.49
CA ASP A 402 29.41 -0.17 19.80
C ASP A 402 29.18 -1.62 20.24
N GLU A 403 30.15 -2.50 19.98
CA GLU A 403 30.09 -3.92 20.34
C GLU A 403 29.97 -4.15 21.86
N ALA A 404 30.47 -3.24 22.70
CA ALA A 404 30.38 -3.39 24.15
C ALA A 404 28.97 -3.05 24.66
N GLY A 405 28.33 -2.05 24.06
CA GLY A 405 26.96 -1.64 24.37
C GLY A 405 25.87 -2.35 23.56
N ASN A 406 26.26 -3.15 22.56
CA ASN A 406 25.37 -3.78 21.57
C ASN A 406 24.42 -2.78 20.88
N ARG A 407 24.93 -1.61 20.51
CA ARG A 407 24.09 -0.47 20.07
C ARG A 407 24.75 0.34 18.95
N PRO A 408 23.99 1.20 18.24
CA PRO A 408 24.60 2.19 17.35
C PRO A 408 25.63 3.05 18.12
N ASP A 409 26.84 3.22 17.59
CA ASP A 409 27.89 3.97 18.31
C ASP A 409 27.54 5.46 18.35
N PRO A 410 27.24 6.03 19.54
CA PRO A 410 26.78 7.42 19.64
C PRO A 410 27.84 8.45 19.20
N ASN A 411 29.13 8.07 19.15
CA ASN A 411 30.20 8.95 18.67
C ASN A 411 30.37 8.92 17.14
N ARG A 412 29.62 8.05 16.46
CA ARG A 412 29.69 7.78 15.02
C ARG A 412 28.38 8.12 14.31
N LEU A 413 27.63 9.07 14.87
CA LEU A 413 26.43 9.63 14.25
C LEU A 413 26.80 10.41 12.98
N VAL A 414 26.21 10.02 11.86
CA VAL A 414 26.41 10.67 10.56
C VAL A 414 25.27 11.65 10.27
N LEU A 415 24.03 11.24 10.52
CA LEU A 415 22.84 12.01 10.18
C LEU A 415 21.71 11.74 11.17
N SER A 416 20.92 12.77 11.44
CA SER A 416 19.68 12.70 12.22
C SER A 416 18.63 13.59 11.57
N LYS A 417 17.40 13.10 11.45
CA LYS A 417 16.27 13.82 10.86
C LYS A 417 14.99 13.52 11.62
N ASP A 418 14.38 14.57 12.19
CA ASP A 418 13.08 14.48 12.86
C ASP A 418 11.94 14.59 11.85
N LEU A 419 10.89 13.82 12.08
CA LEU A 419 9.74 13.67 11.19
C LEU A 419 8.43 13.75 11.97
N SER A 420 7.44 14.34 11.34
CA SER A 420 6.03 14.22 11.71
C SER A 420 5.30 13.51 10.59
N VAL A 421 4.73 12.35 10.90
CA VAL A 421 4.07 11.46 9.95
C VAL A 421 2.58 11.42 10.29
N PRO A 422 1.73 12.15 9.53
CA PRO A 422 0.33 12.34 9.90
C PRO A 422 -0.52 11.08 9.70
N GLU A 423 -0.23 10.28 8.69
CA GLU A 423 -1.03 9.11 8.33
C GLU A 423 -0.19 7.84 8.45
N GLN A 424 -0.84 6.73 8.79
CA GLN A 424 -0.19 5.42 8.88
C GLN A 424 0.15 4.84 7.50
N GLY A 425 1.09 3.91 7.46
CA GLY A 425 1.45 3.13 6.28
C GLY A 425 2.94 3.17 5.96
N TYR A 426 3.30 3.05 4.68
CA TYR A 426 4.70 3.05 4.22
C TYR A 426 5.16 4.47 3.88
N HIS A 427 6.38 4.82 4.27
CA HIS A 427 7.00 6.09 3.96
C HIS A 427 8.43 5.91 3.47
N LEU A 428 8.75 6.48 2.32
CA LEU A 428 10.10 6.65 1.81
C LEU A 428 10.52 8.12 1.95
N VAL A 429 11.40 8.38 2.91
CA VAL A 429 11.80 9.73 3.28
C VAL A 429 13.23 10.00 2.81
N ASP A 430 13.38 11.08 2.05
CA ASP A 430 14.70 11.54 1.60
C ASP A 430 15.51 12.09 2.77
N LEU A 431 16.78 11.71 2.81
CA LEU A 431 17.73 12.26 3.76
C LEU A 431 18.13 13.69 3.33
N ASP A 432 18.41 14.56 4.30
CA ASP A 432 18.75 15.97 4.02
C ASP A 432 20.07 16.12 3.24
N ARG A 433 20.89 15.07 3.25
CA ARG A 433 22.07 14.91 2.42
C ARG A 433 22.30 13.43 2.15
N GLN A 434 22.91 13.14 1.01
CA GLN A 434 23.40 11.80 0.72
C GLN A 434 24.52 11.40 1.69
N VAL A 435 24.52 10.14 2.12
CA VAL A 435 25.58 9.55 2.95
C VAL A 435 26.44 8.65 2.05
N PRO A 436 27.69 9.04 1.75
CA PRO A 436 28.57 8.21 0.95
C PRO A 436 28.89 6.89 1.67
N LEU A 437 28.80 5.79 0.95
CA LEU A 437 29.13 4.45 1.41
C LEU A 437 30.23 3.90 0.51
N LYS A 438 31.29 3.35 1.11
CA LYS A 438 32.28 2.55 0.41
C LYS A 438 31.99 1.08 0.59
N LYS A 439 32.28 0.29 -0.44
CA LYS A 439 32.17 -1.17 -0.35
C LYS A 439 32.87 -1.70 0.91
N GLY A 440 32.12 -2.43 1.74
CA GLY A 440 32.58 -3.00 3.00
C GLY A 440 32.37 -2.11 4.23
N ASP A 441 31.92 -0.86 4.06
CA ASP A 441 31.55 -0.02 5.19
C ASP A 441 30.38 -0.64 5.95
N GLU A 442 30.49 -0.71 7.27
CA GLU A 442 29.37 -0.99 8.14
C GLU A 442 28.64 0.31 8.47
N PHE A 443 27.32 0.28 8.41
CA PHE A 443 26.49 1.41 8.81
C PHE A 443 25.19 0.91 9.46
N VAL A 444 24.53 1.80 10.17
CA VAL A 444 23.31 1.49 10.92
C VAL A 444 22.25 2.51 10.56
N ILE A 445 21.04 2.04 10.28
CA ILE A 445 19.85 2.88 10.18
C ILE A 445 19.02 2.62 11.44
N ALA A 446 18.68 3.66 12.18
CA ALA A 446 17.85 3.55 13.38
C ALA A 446 16.65 4.50 13.31
N LEU A 447 15.51 4.02 13.81
CA LEU A 447 14.27 4.77 13.98
C LEU A 447 13.99 4.91 15.47
N GLY A 448 13.65 6.12 15.91
CA GLY A 448 13.21 6.42 17.26
C GLY A 448 11.83 7.04 17.23
N PHE A 449 10.81 6.33 17.72
CA PHE A 449 9.46 6.84 17.87
C PHE A 449 9.31 7.54 19.21
N ALA A 450 8.76 8.74 19.19
CA ALA A 450 8.52 9.52 20.39
C ALA A 450 7.50 8.83 21.31
N ALA A 451 7.66 9.04 22.61
CA ALA A 451 6.65 8.68 23.59
C ALA A 451 5.30 9.32 23.26
N ARG A 452 4.22 8.60 23.56
CA ARG A 452 2.85 9.06 23.32
C ARG A 452 2.00 8.98 24.58
N ASP A 453 1.13 9.97 24.73
CA ASP A 453 0.20 10.04 25.87
C ASP A 453 -1.17 9.38 25.57
N ASP A 454 -1.43 8.98 24.32
CA ASP A 454 -2.64 8.29 23.84
C ASP A 454 -2.51 6.76 23.84
N ALA A 455 -1.59 6.24 24.67
CA ALA A 455 -1.18 4.86 24.84
C ALA A 455 -2.29 3.78 24.86
N ALA A 456 -3.49 4.10 25.35
CA ALA A 456 -4.55 3.11 25.56
C ALA A 456 -5.24 2.61 24.27
N GLU A 457 -5.04 3.29 23.13
CA GLU A 457 -5.74 3.01 21.87
C GLU A 457 -4.79 2.85 20.67
N ILE A 458 -3.47 2.80 20.90
CA ILE A 458 -2.46 2.74 19.84
C ILE A 458 -1.80 1.37 19.74
N THR A 459 -1.39 1.04 18.52
CA THR A 459 -0.57 -0.15 18.25
C THR A 459 0.88 0.19 18.55
N GLU A 460 1.67 -0.78 18.99
CA GLU A 460 3.09 -0.55 19.21
C GLU A 460 3.80 -0.17 17.89
N PRO A 461 4.68 0.86 17.87
CA PRO A 461 5.05 1.52 16.62
C PRO A 461 6.14 0.80 15.82
N LEU A 462 6.91 -0.10 16.44
CA LEU A 462 8.02 -0.76 15.77
C LEU A 462 7.53 -1.98 15.00
N VAL A 463 7.36 -1.78 13.70
CA VAL A 463 7.00 -2.87 12.78
C VAL A 463 8.17 -3.84 12.64
N TYR A 464 7.88 -5.11 12.87
CA TYR A 464 8.80 -6.20 12.57
C TYR A 464 8.08 -7.27 11.75
N VAL A 465 8.84 -8.23 11.25
CA VAL A 465 8.32 -9.38 10.51
C VAL A 465 8.95 -10.65 11.07
N SER A 466 8.27 -11.78 10.97
CA SER A 466 8.86 -13.09 11.27
C SER A 466 9.17 -13.79 9.95
N SER A 467 10.34 -14.42 9.86
CA SER A 467 10.71 -15.25 8.72
C SER A 467 11.29 -16.57 9.18
N ALA A 468 10.81 -17.67 8.58
CA ALA A 468 11.39 -19.00 8.75
C ALA A 468 12.80 -19.08 8.16
N ASP A 469 13.09 -18.27 7.13
CA ASP A 469 14.43 -18.02 6.62
C ASP A 469 15.09 -16.93 7.49
N THR A 470 15.41 -17.30 8.73
CA THR A 470 15.94 -16.39 9.75
C THR A 470 17.15 -15.62 9.20
N PRO A 471 17.18 -14.27 9.22
CA PRO A 471 18.40 -13.55 8.94
C PRO A 471 19.47 -13.92 9.97
N PRO A 472 20.76 -13.73 9.66
CA PRO A 472 21.80 -13.96 10.65
C PRO A 472 21.48 -13.17 11.93
N ALA A 473 21.63 -13.81 13.09
CA ALA A 473 21.57 -13.09 14.37
C ALA A 473 22.52 -11.87 14.35
N ASN A 474 22.20 -10.86 15.15
CA ASN A 474 22.89 -9.58 15.28
C ASN A 474 22.71 -8.62 14.09
N ARG A 475 21.54 -8.62 13.45
CA ARG A 475 21.23 -7.72 12.32
C ARG A 475 20.26 -6.60 12.66
N THR A 476 19.26 -6.88 13.48
CA THR A 476 18.25 -5.89 13.88
C THR A 476 18.08 -5.89 15.37
N PHE A 477 17.96 -4.70 15.97
CA PHE A 477 17.93 -4.54 17.42
C PHE A 477 16.83 -3.57 17.83
N ARG A 478 16.29 -3.77 19.01
CA ARG A 478 15.36 -2.86 19.68
C ARG A 478 16.03 -2.31 20.93
N SER A 479 15.83 -1.03 21.25
CA SER A 479 16.18 -0.52 22.57
C SER A 479 15.27 -1.17 23.62
N ARG A 480 15.82 -1.51 24.78
CA ARG A 480 15.05 -1.86 25.97
C ARG A 480 14.92 -0.65 26.88
N SER A 481 13.69 -0.31 27.22
CA SER A 481 13.32 0.62 28.29
C SER A 481 12.23 -0.09 29.10
N ASP A 482 12.63 -0.92 30.07
CA ASP A 482 11.70 -1.52 31.02
C ASP A 482 11.75 -0.72 32.34
N PRO A 483 10.72 0.10 32.65
CA PRO A 483 10.69 0.88 33.88
C PRO A 483 10.70 0.03 35.15
N ALA A 484 10.35 -1.26 35.06
CA ALA A 484 10.23 -2.15 36.22
C ALA A 484 11.58 -2.73 36.68
N ASP A 485 12.56 -2.88 35.78
CA ASP A 485 13.88 -3.43 36.12
C ASP A 485 15.06 -2.45 35.92
N GLY A 486 14.82 -1.29 35.29
CA GLY A 486 15.78 -0.20 35.15
C GLY A 486 17.01 -0.55 34.30
N ARG A 487 16.91 -1.57 33.43
CA ARG A 487 17.98 -1.96 32.50
C ARG A 487 17.77 -1.31 31.15
N ASP A 488 18.53 -0.25 30.90
CA ASP A 488 18.67 0.34 29.56
C ASP A 488 19.63 -0.53 28.73
N GLY A 489 19.24 -0.91 27.52
CA GLY A 489 20.06 -1.75 26.65
C GLY A 489 19.52 -1.88 25.23
N TRP A 490 20.18 -2.66 24.39
CA TRP A 490 19.70 -3.01 23.06
C TRP A 490 19.70 -4.53 22.92
N GLU A 491 18.56 -5.07 22.52
CA GLU A 491 18.31 -6.51 22.41
C GLU A 491 18.10 -6.87 20.94
N ASP A 492 18.64 -8.02 20.53
CA ASP A 492 18.46 -8.54 19.17
C ASP A 492 17.00 -8.95 18.98
N TYR A 493 16.38 -8.49 17.89
CA TYR A 493 14.99 -8.83 17.57
C TYR A 493 14.78 -10.34 17.45
N ALA A 494 15.74 -11.08 16.91
CA ALA A 494 15.65 -12.53 16.77
C ALA A 494 15.65 -13.28 18.12
N ALA A 495 16.08 -12.61 19.20
CA ALA A 495 16.00 -13.15 20.56
C ALA A 495 14.68 -12.78 21.27
N LEU A 496 14.06 -11.66 20.87
CA LEU A 496 12.77 -11.20 21.40
C LEU A 496 11.60 -11.95 20.77
N HIS A 497 11.65 -12.11 19.46
CA HIS A 497 10.61 -12.75 18.66
C HIS A 497 11.25 -13.81 17.77
N ASP A 498 10.69 -15.02 17.75
CA ASP A 498 11.24 -16.12 16.96
C ASP A 498 11.22 -15.76 15.46
N GLY A 499 12.41 -15.71 14.85
CA GLY A 499 12.58 -15.25 13.47
C GLY A 499 12.30 -13.76 13.25
N GLY A 500 12.21 -12.95 14.31
CA GLY A 500 11.84 -11.54 14.26
C GLY A 500 12.88 -10.63 13.61
N ILE A 501 12.42 -9.70 12.77
CA ILE A 501 13.27 -8.78 11.99
C ILE A 501 12.59 -7.41 11.95
N PHE A 502 13.24 -6.38 12.48
CA PHE A 502 12.75 -5.02 12.34
C PHE A 502 12.64 -4.60 10.86
N TYR A 503 11.55 -3.94 10.47
CA TYR A 503 11.38 -3.48 9.10
C TYR A 503 11.98 -2.07 8.90
N VAL A 504 13.06 -1.99 8.12
CA VAL A 504 13.61 -0.73 7.62
C VAL A 504 14.38 -0.95 6.33
N GLN A 505 14.36 0.05 5.46
CA GLN A 505 15.04 0.02 4.16
C GLN A 505 15.93 1.26 4.00
N GLY A 506 17.05 1.10 3.30
CA GLY A 506 17.93 2.18 2.85
C GLY A 506 18.04 2.18 1.33
N PHE A 507 17.61 3.28 0.69
CA PHE A 507 17.67 3.43 -0.76
C PHE A 507 18.87 4.27 -1.16
N THR A 508 19.59 3.84 -2.19
CA THR A 508 20.77 4.55 -2.66
C THR A 508 20.48 5.42 -3.89
N ALA A 509 21.38 6.36 -4.16
CA ALA A 509 21.40 7.11 -5.41
C ALA A 509 22.19 6.34 -6.48
N GLY A 510 21.67 6.33 -7.72
CA GLY A 510 22.31 5.75 -8.90
C GLY A 510 23.18 6.71 -9.69
#